data_AF-A0A2V7YXR8-F1
#
_entry.id   AF-A0A2V7YXR8-F1
#
_cell.length_a   1.000
_cell.length_b   1.000
_cell.length_c   1.000
_cell.angle_alpha   90.00
_cell.angle_beta   90.00
_cell.angle_gamma   90.00
#
_symmetry.space_group_name_H-M   'P 1'
#
loop_
_entity.id
_entity.type
_entity.pdbx_description
1 polymer ?
#
loop_
_entity_poly.entity_id
_entity_poly.type
_entity_poly.pdbx_seq_one_letter_code
_entity_poly.pdbx_strand_id
1 'polypeptide(L)'
;MSTATLTVPFTGYESLAQLRDDLKVRIHLGEMDARDQWQKLEPKWWELQRRVTAVEKASAGAVQEITAAADLLIEELLKGYAQIRKAL
;
A
#
# COMPACT_ATOMS: atom_id res chain seq x y z
N MET A 1 -9.92 27.33 -14.90
CA MET A 1 -9.46 25.95 -15.16
C MET A 1 -9.55 25.21 -13.84
N SER A 2 -10.60 24.39 -13.67
CA SER A 2 -10.86 23.66 -12.43
C SER A 2 -9.96 22.43 -12.38
N THR A 3 -8.85 22.49 -11.66
CA THR A 3 -8.18 21.28 -11.21
C THR A 3 -8.93 20.77 -10.01
N ALA A 4 -9.68 19.70 -10.23
CA ALA A 4 -10.46 19.00 -9.25
C ALA A 4 -9.67 18.76 -7.96
N THR A 5 -10.26 19.17 -6.84
CA THR A 5 -9.90 18.78 -5.49
C THR A 5 -9.85 17.25 -5.42
N LEU A 6 -8.66 16.65 -5.53
CA LEU A 6 -8.43 15.27 -5.13
C LEU A 6 -8.36 15.26 -3.61
N THR A 7 -9.53 15.35 -2.99
CA THR A 7 -9.69 14.93 -1.60
C THR A 7 -9.59 13.41 -1.62
N VAL A 8 -8.45 12.88 -1.20
CA VAL A 8 -8.33 11.45 -0.91
C VAL A 8 -8.87 11.30 0.50
N PRO A 9 -10.06 10.70 0.70
CA PRO A 9 -10.60 10.47 2.03
C PRO A 9 -9.65 9.56 2.82
N PHE A 10 -9.84 9.52 4.14
CA PHE A 10 -9.03 8.92 5.21
C PHE A 10 -8.73 7.40 5.11
N THR A 11 -8.40 6.90 3.92
CA THR A 11 -8.13 5.50 3.51
C THR A 11 -7.04 5.51 2.43
N GLY A 12 -5.96 6.25 2.68
CA GLY A 12 -4.95 6.60 1.67
C GLY A 12 -3.63 5.83 1.81
N TYR A 13 -2.81 5.94 0.77
CA TYR A 13 -1.44 5.42 0.70
C TYR A 13 -0.58 5.79 1.92
N GLU A 14 -0.72 7.00 2.47
CA GLU A 14 0.03 7.45 3.65
C GLU A 14 -0.29 6.65 4.92
N SER A 15 -1.56 6.34 5.17
CA SER A 15 -1.94 5.51 6.32
C SER A 15 -1.42 4.08 6.19
N LEU A 16 -1.40 3.55 4.96
CA LEU A 16 -0.82 2.25 4.66
C LEU A 16 0.71 2.26 4.85
N ALA A 17 1.39 3.35 4.46
CA ALA A 17 2.81 3.56 4.70
C ALA A 17 3.13 3.58 6.19
N GLN A 18 2.33 4.30 6.97
CA GLN A 18 2.53 4.41 8.42
C GLN A 18 2.31 3.07 9.12
N LEU A 19 1.28 2.30 8.73
CA LEU A 19 1.08 0.93 9.24
C LEU A 19 2.25 0.01 8.87
N ARG A 20 2.74 0.09 7.63
CA ARG A 20 3.93 -0.64 7.20
C ARG A 20 5.11 -0.31 8.10
N ASP A 21 5.41 0.97 8.31
CA ASP A 21 6.59 1.38 9.07
C ASP A 21 6.53 0.93 10.53
N ASP A 22 5.35 0.96 11.17
CA ASP A 22 5.13 0.36 12.49
C ASP A 22 5.41 -1.14 12.50
N LEU A 23 4.84 -1.87 11.54
CA LEU A 23 5.02 -3.32 11.41
C LEU A 23 6.47 -3.71 11.14
N LYS A 24 7.19 -2.93 10.32
CA LYS A 24 8.61 -3.17 10.02
C LYS A 24 9.46 -3.18 11.29
N VAL A 25 9.20 -2.24 12.20
CA VAL A 25 9.90 -2.16 13.49
C VAL A 25 9.57 -3.38 14.35
N ARG A 26 8.29 -3.76 14.43
CA ARG A 26 7.83 -4.88 15.26
C ARG A 26 8.31 -6.25 14.74
N ILE A 27 8.33 -6.47 13.42
CA ILE A 27 8.75 -7.73 12.79
C ILE A 27 10.23 -8.02 12.97
N HIS A 28 11.07 -6.98 13.12
CA HIS A 28 12.47 -7.18 13.47
C HIS A 28 12.60 -7.97 14.79
N LEU A 29 11.63 -7.84 15.69
CA LEU A 29 11.55 -8.55 16.97
C LEU A 29 10.61 -9.78 16.95
N GLY A 30 9.85 -9.98 15.87
CA GLY A 30 8.80 -11.00 15.76
C GLY A 30 9.28 -12.39 15.32
N GLU A 31 8.34 -13.35 15.35
CA GLU A 31 8.57 -14.74 14.96
C GLU A 31 8.82 -14.94 13.46
N MET A 32 9.35 -16.11 13.09
CA MET A 32 9.70 -16.45 11.70
C MET A 32 8.49 -16.35 10.74
N ASP A 33 7.30 -16.77 11.17
CA ASP A 33 6.10 -16.72 10.31
C ASP A 33 5.67 -15.28 9.98
N ALA A 34 5.73 -14.37 10.95
CA ALA A 34 5.46 -12.96 10.72
C ALA A 34 6.48 -12.31 9.76
N ARG A 35 7.75 -12.71 9.85
CA ARG A 35 8.81 -12.29 8.91
C ARG A 35 8.60 -12.84 7.50
N ASP A 36 8.18 -14.09 7.37
CA ASP A 36 7.89 -14.71 6.06
C ASP A 36 6.67 -14.06 5.38
N GLN A 37 5.61 -13.81 6.15
CA GLN A 37 4.44 -13.09 5.64
C GLN A 37 4.80 -11.67 5.22
N TRP A 38 5.62 -10.97 6.00
CA TRP A 38 6.13 -9.64 5.65
C TRP A 38 6.89 -9.62 4.33
N GLN A 39 7.83 -10.55 4.15
CA GLN A 39 8.63 -10.64 2.92
C GLN A 39 7.77 -10.88 1.68
N LYS A 40 6.63 -11.57 1.81
CA LYS A 40 5.67 -11.77 0.71
C LYS A 40 4.90 -10.50 0.34
N LEU A 41 4.76 -9.54 1.26
CA LEU A 41 4.01 -8.30 1.06
C LEU A 41 4.87 -7.13 0.56
N GLU A 42 6.16 -7.08 0.92
CA GLU A 42 7.07 -6.00 0.49
C GLU A 42 7.14 -5.78 -1.03
N PRO A 43 7.16 -6.83 -1.89
CA PRO A 43 7.12 -6.63 -3.34
C PRO A 43 5.86 -5.90 -3.82
N LYS A 44 4.70 -6.19 -3.20
CA LYS A 44 3.42 -5.56 -3.50
C LYS A 44 3.39 -4.11 -3.05
N TRP A 45 4.01 -3.82 -1.90
CA TRP A 45 4.23 -2.46 -1.44
C TRP A 45 5.01 -1.65 -2.48
N TRP A 46 6.15 -2.15 -2.95
CA TRP A 46 6.93 -1.45 -3.98
C TRP A 46 6.17 -1.26 -5.29
N GLU A 47 5.35 -2.23 -5.68
CA GLU A 47 4.50 -2.10 -6.86
C GLU A 47 3.45 -1.00 -6.69
N LEU A 48 2.80 -0.94 -5.52
CA LEU A 48 1.87 0.13 -5.20
C LEU A 48 2.57 1.49 -5.26
N GLN A 49 3.77 1.62 -4.69
CA GLN A 49 4.54 2.87 -4.76
C GLN A 49 4.79 3.31 -6.21
N ARG A 50 5.23 2.39 -7.08
CA ARG A 50 5.45 2.68 -8.50
C ARG A 50 4.17 3.14 -9.21
N ARG A 51 3.05 2.50 -8.91
CA ARG A 51 1.74 2.84 -9.51
C ARG A 51 1.26 4.21 -9.07
N VAL A 52 1.39 4.53 -7.77
CA VAL A 52 1.07 5.86 -7.24
C VAL A 52 1.90 6.95 -7.95
N THR A 53 3.21 6.75 -8.12
CA THR A 53 4.05 7.68 -8.89
C THR A 53 3.70 7.73 -10.38
N ALA A 54 3.20 6.63 -10.96
CA ALA A 54 2.79 6.59 -12.36
C ALA A 54 1.52 7.40 -12.64
N VAL A 55 0.60 7.50 -11.67
CA VAL A 55 -0.63 8.31 -11.80
C VAL A 55 -0.30 9.78 -12.12
N GLU A 56 0.74 10.34 -11.50
CA GLU A 56 1.16 11.73 -11.73
C GLU A 56 1.64 11.99 -13.17
N LYS A 57 2.11 10.95 -13.87
CA LYS A 57 2.68 11.01 -15.22
C LYS A 57 1.74 10.48 -16.29
N ALA A 58 0.59 9.94 -15.91
CA ALA A 58 -0.32 9.25 -16.80
C ALA A 58 -1.28 10.22 -17.52
N SER A 59 -1.60 9.91 -18.78
CA SER A 59 -2.72 10.55 -19.48
C SER A 59 -4.05 10.16 -18.83
N ALA A 60 -5.07 11.01 -18.93
CA ALA A 60 -6.38 10.80 -18.30
C ALA A 60 -7.01 9.42 -18.58
N GLY A 61 -6.83 8.86 -19.80
CA GLY A 61 -7.33 7.53 -20.15
C GLY A 61 -6.62 6.36 -19.46
N ALA A 62 -5.35 6.54 -19.07
CA ALA A 62 -4.56 5.51 -18.39
C ALA A 62 -4.68 5.60 -16.85
N VAL A 63 -5.12 6.74 -16.31
CA VAL A 63 -5.28 6.95 -14.86
C VAL A 63 -6.24 5.93 -14.26
N GLN A 64 -7.37 5.66 -14.92
CA GLN A 64 -8.38 4.73 -14.39
C GLN A 64 -7.83 3.30 -14.21
N GLU A 65 -7.08 2.79 -15.19
CA GLU A 65 -6.48 1.46 -15.12
C GLU A 65 -5.40 1.38 -14.02
N ILE A 66 -4.58 2.43 -13.89
CA ILE A 66 -3.53 2.49 -12.87
C ILE A 66 -4.15 2.55 -11.47
N THR A 67 -5.20 3.36 -11.28
CA THR A 67 -5.92 3.48 -10.00
C THR A 67 -6.60 2.17 -9.62
N ALA A 68 -7.31 1.52 -10.53
CA ALA A 68 -7.97 0.23 -10.24
C ALA A 68 -6.96 -0.85 -9.80
N ALA A 69 -5.79 -0.90 -10.45
CA ALA A 69 -4.73 -1.82 -10.05
C ALA A 69 -4.08 -1.44 -8.71
N ALA A 70 -3.99 -0.14 -8.39
CA ALA A 70 -3.51 0.32 -7.08
C ALA A 70 -4.47 -0.05 -5.95
N ASP A 71 -5.79 0.06 -6.18
CA ASP A 71 -6.82 -0.29 -5.18
C ASP A 71 -6.74 -1.76 -4.78
N LEU A 72 -6.55 -2.68 -5.74
CA LEU A 72 -6.35 -4.10 -5.47
C LEU A 72 -5.12 -4.36 -4.58
N LEU A 73 -4.01 -3.67 -4.85
CA LEU A 73 -2.80 -3.81 -4.03
C LEU A 73 -3.00 -3.25 -2.63
N ILE A 74 -3.71 -2.12 -2.48
CA ILE A 74 -4.05 -1.53 -1.18
C ILE A 74 -4.86 -2.53 -0.34
N GLU A 75 -5.88 -3.16 -0.93
CA GLU A 75 -6.68 -4.15 -0.22
C GLU A 75 -5.86 -5.36 0.24
N GLU A 76 -5.01 -5.89 -0.63
CA GLU A 76 -4.15 -7.03 -0.31
C GLU A 76 -3.14 -6.69 0.80
N LEU A 77 -2.53 -5.50 0.72
CA LEU A 77 -1.59 -5.02 1.73
C LEU A 77 -2.27 -4.78 3.08
N LEU A 78 -3.46 -4.17 3.09
CA LEU A 78 -4.24 -3.98 4.32
C LEU A 78 -4.57 -5.32 4.99
N LYS A 79 -5.06 -6.29 4.21
CA LYS A 79 -5.39 -7.63 4.73
C LYS A 79 -4.15 -8.32 5.28
N GLY A 80 -3.04 -8.30 4.53
CA GLY A 80 -1.79 -8.95 4.93
C GLY A 80 -1.15 -8.29 6.17
N TYR A 81 -1.07 -6.96 6.20
CA TYR A 81 -0.55 -6.22 7.35
C TYR A 81 -1.42 -6.42 8.60
N ALA A 82 -2.74 -6.50 8.46
CA ALA A 82 -3.63 -6.81 9.57
C ALA A 82 -3.41 -8.24 10.13
N GLN A 83 -3.10 -9.22 9.27
CA GLN A 83 -2.78 -10.58 9.69
C GLN A 83 -1.44 -10.62 10.46
N ILE A 84 -0.40 -9.99 9.90
CA ILE A 84 0.90 -9.85 10.57
C ILE A 84 0.73 -9.19 11.93
N ARG A 85 -0.03 -8.09 12.00
CA ARG A 85 -0.28 -7.38 13.25
C ARG A 85 -0.92 -8.25 14.33
N LYS A 86 -1.76 -9.22 13.94
CA LYS A 86 -2.40 -10.18 14.87
C LYS A 86 -1.45 -11.28 15.32
N ALA A 87 -0.42 -11.59 14.53
CA ALA A 87 0.58 -12.61 14.83
C ALA A 87 1.77 -12.06 15.65
N LEU A 88 1.87 -10.74 15.82
CA LEU A 88 2.88 -10.03 16.62
C LEU A 88 2.31 -9.59 17.97
#